data_AF-A0A9P8BA49-F1
#
_entry.id   AF-A0A9P8BA49-F1
#
_cell.length_a   1.000
_cell.length_b   1.000
_cell.length_c   1.000
_cell.angle_alpha   90.00
_cell.angle_beta   90.00
_cell.angle_gamma   90.00
#
_symmetry.space_group_name_H-M   'P 1'
#
loop_
_entity.id
_entity.type
_entity.pdbx_description
1 polymer ?
#
loop_
_entity_poly.entity_id
_entity_poly.type
_entity_poly.pdbx_seq_one_letter_code
_entity_poly.pdbx_strand_id
1 'polypeptide(L)'
;MQRLGGRFHFTRDEQVRNKDVVLALAAQIASWQSGRLRSEIASAIKDEPRMAHMRMEYQFQKLVQEPLETLDITSPGLVIVLDALDECDSDYASSLLRLISKGLAKLPAAIKFFITSRAEPHLQSHYGKEPMKSRVEIYHLEHENLELVERDIETYLRDELPVMVEPLLGDLSSDWPGETRRLALARKSQGLFIYATTAARILADRNITRDPEKQLERLLSSKDQSHLDNIYGEVMDRACPETIVNDILILFQSVLGALVVAREPINVHTLAYLLRSDSSQQPNFSNHLRMNVLRYLQAVLVIPGVDTSNAVWDEQPIRFIHTSFIDFLTDSSRCHSRFTVDVAEHHGRVATRCFRQMRGLKPNICHLDPSLLNSEVKDLDQRMRENIPLGLRYACVHAAGHVSQTPPNNRVVEDLVKVFVEEGLMTWLEVLSLMGRAHEAVGIADVLGSWLKVRSSRITLYLRATNMLGNIG
;
A
#
# COMPACT_ATOMS: atom_id res chain seq x y z
N MET A 1 -20.55 11.28 22.89
CA MET A 1 -20.18 9.84 22.89
C MET A 1 -19.72 9.46 21.49
N GLN A 2 -18.53 8.88 21.36
CA GLN A 2 -17.95 8.49 20.07
C GLN A 2 -18.51 7.11 19.67
N ARG A 3 -19.28 7.07 18.58
CA ARG A 3 -19.95 5.84 18.09
C ARG A 3 -19.00 4.90 17.34
N LEU A 4 -17.85 5.40 16.90
CA LEU A 4 -16.87 4.63 16.15
C LEU A 4 -16.15 3.65 17.08
N GLY A 5 -16.43 2.35 16.93
CA GLY A 5 -15.77 1.27 17.67
C GLY A 5 -14.49 0.77 16.99
N GLY A 6 -14.39 0.96 15.68
CA GLY A 6 -13.19 0.64 14.91
C GLY A 6 -13.32 1.04 13.45
N ARG A 7 -12.18 1.29 12.80
CA ARG A 7 -12.10 1.51 11.36
C ARG A 7 -10.93 0.74 10.76
N PHE A 8 -11.11 0.28 9.54
CA PHE A 8 -10.03 -0.27 8.74
C PHE A 8 -10.20 0.15 7.28
N HIS A 9 -9.15 0.73 6.70
CA HIS A 9 -9.10 1.06 5.28
C HIS A 9 -8.24 0.00 4.58
N PHE A 10 -8.81 -0.70 3.62
CA PHE A 10 -8.10 -1.62 2.75
C PHE A 10 -7.43 -0.83 1.63
N THR A 11 -6.21 -1.22 1.29
CA THR A 11 -5.48 -0.61 0.17
C THR A 11 -4.67 -1.66 -0.56
N ARG A 12 -4.59 -1.53 -1.89
CA ARG A 12 -3.89 -2.51 -2.73
C ARG A 12 -2.42 -2.63 -2.35
N ASP A 13 -1.82 -1.53 -1.93
CA ASP A 13 -0.41 -1.41 -1.61
C ASP A 13 -0.02 -2.15 -0.31
N GLU A 14 -0.99 -2.55 0.53
CA GLU A 14 -0.73 -3.12 1.86
C GLU A 14 -1.42 -4.48 2.06
N GLN A 15 -1.29 -5.40 1.09
CA GLN A 15 -1.95 -6.73 1.15
C GLN A 15 -1.64 -7.55 2.40
N VAL A 16 -0.44 -7.40 2.98
CA VAL A 16 -0.10 -8.07 4.24
C VAL A 16 -0.92 -7.48 5.39
N ARG A 17 -0.92 -6.15 5.55
CA ARG A 17 -1.73 -5.45 6.58
C ARG A 17 -3.22 -5.74 6.42
N ASN A 18 -3.72 -5.82 5.17
CA ASN A 18 -5.12 -6.12 4.90
C ASN A 18 -5.56 -7.44 5.55
N LYS A 19 -4.64 -8.41 5.71
CA LYS A 19 -4.92 -9.69 6.37
C LYS A 19 -5.07 -9.58 7.89
N ASP A 20 -4.57 -8.50 8.49
CA ASP A 20 -4.63 -8.23 9.93
C ASP A 20 -5.87 -7.45 10.36
N VAL A 21 -6.85 -7.22 9.47
CA VAL A 21 -8.06 -6.42 9.76
C VAL A 21 -8.74 -6.82 11.05
N VAL A 22 -8.86 -8.12 11.35
CA VAL A 22 -9.52 -8.62 12.55
C VAL A 22 -8.76 -8.21 13.81
N LEU A 23 -7.43 -8.36 13.81
CA LEU A 23 -6.57 -7.95 14.93
C LEU A 23 -6.59 -6.43 15.12
N ALA A 24 -6.52 -5.69 14.02
CA ALA A 24 -6.57 -4.23 14.03
C ALA A 24 -7.93 -3.70 14.55
N LEU A 25 -9.03 -4.36 14.18
CA LEU A 25 -10.36 -4.04 14.71
C LEU A 25 -10.46 -4.41 16.20
N ALA A 26 -9.98 -5.60 16.60
CA ALA A 26 -10.01 -6.04 17.99
C ALA A 26 -9.28 -5.05 18.92
N ALA A 27 -8.10 -4.57 18.51
CA ALA A 27 -7.36 -3.56 19.26
C ALA A 27 -8.15 -2.25 19.43
N GLN A 28 -8.84 -1.79 18.38
CA GLN A 28 -9.68 -0.59 18.43
C GLN A 28 -10.94 -0.80 19.29
N ILE A 29 -11.60 -1.96 19.15
CA ILE A 29 -12.77 -2.33 19.95
C ILE A 29 -12.42 -2.43 21.44
N ALA A 30 -11.26 -3.00 21.78
CA ALA A 30 -10.75 -3.05 23.16
C ALA A 30 -10.45 -1.67 23.75
N SER A 31 -10.17 -0.69 22.89
CA SER A 31 -9.96 0.71 23.28
C SER A 31 -11.26 1.51 23.38
N TRP A 32 -12.36 0.98 22.84
CA TRP A 32 -13.67 1.61 22.95
C TRP A 32 -14.13 1.68 24.41
N GLN A 33 -15.09 2.55 24.71
CA GLN A 33 -15.51 3.01 26.05
C GLN A 33 -16.21 1.93 26.91
N SER A 34 -15.66 0.72 26.96
CA SER A 34 -16.12 -0.43 27.74
C SER A 34 -14.93 -1.22 28.29
N GLY A 35 -14.70 -1.14 29.60
CA GLY A 35 -13.65 -1.92 30.28
C GLY A 35 -13.86 -3.44 30.15
N ARG A 36 -15.11 -3.86 29.92
CA ARG A 36 -15.46 -5.26 29.68
C ARG A 36 -14.90 -5.78 28.36
N LEU A 37 -15.09 -5.04 27.25
CA LEU A 37 -14.53 -5.43 25.94
C LEU A 37 -13.02 -5.59 26.01
N ARG A 38 -12.34 -4.65 26.68
CA ARG A 38 -10.90 -4.74 26.91
C ARG A 38 -10.52 -6.03 27.64
N SER A 39 -11.23 -6.37 28.72
CA SER A 39 -10.96 -7.56 29.52
C SER A 39 -11.21 -8.85 28.75
N GLU A 40 -12.32 -8.94 28.01
CA GLU A 40 -12.68 -10.15 27.25
C GLU A 40 -11.69 -10.39 26.09
N ILE A 41 -11.33 -9.35 25.34
CA ILE A 41 -10.34 -9.46 24.25
C ILE A 41 -8.96 -9.81 24.81
N ALA A 42 -8.54 -9.18 25.91
CA ALA A 42 -7.26 -9.50 26.56
C ALA A 42 -7.23 -10.94 27.08
N SER A 43 -8.33 -11.45 27.65
CA SER A 43 -8.42 -12.86 28.07
C SER A 43 -8.30 -13.80 26.89
N ALA A 44 -9.03 -13.54 25.80
CA ALA A 44 -8.97 -14.37 24.59
C ALA A 44 -7.55 -14.48 24.01
N ILE A 45 -6.78 -13.40 24.03
CA ILE A 45 -5.38 -13.38 23.59
C ILE A 45 -4.48 -14.14 24.58
N LYS A 46 -4.73 -14.01 25.89
CA LYS A 46 -3.96 -14.71 26.92
C LYS A 46 -4.18 -16.23 26.85
N ASP A 47 -5.41 -16.65 26.59
CA ASP A 47 -5.80 -18.06 26.54
C ASP A 47 -5.31 -18.75 25.25
N GLU A 48 -5.11 -17.99 24.17
CA GLU A 48 -4.55 -18.49 22.91
C GLU A 48 -3.33 -17.67 22.46
N PRO A 49 -2.11 -18.05 22.91
CA PRO A 49 -0.88 -17.33 22.60
C PRO A 49 -0.57 -17.21 21.10
N ARG A 50 -1.13 -18.08 20.25
CA ARG A 50 -0.94 -18.03 18.79
C ARG A 50 -2.08 -17.33 18.06
N MET A 51 -2.91 -16.54 18.76
CA MET A 51 -4.07 -15.84 18.21
C MET A 51 -3.80 -15.15 16.86
N ALA A 52 -2.67 -14.44 16.75
CA ALA A 52 -2.29 -13.70 15.53
C ALA A 52 -2.08 -14.61 14.31
N HIS A 53 -1.78 -15.90 14.51
CA HIS A 53 -1.54 -16.89 13.46
C HIS A 53 -2.75 -17.80 13.20
N MET A 54 -3.82 -17.64 13.99
CA MET A 54 -5.04 -18.41 13.80
C MET A 54 -5.77 -17.98 12.53
N ARG A 55 -6.63 -18.87 12.02
CA ARG A 55 -7.48 -18.56 10.87
C ARG A 55 -8.40 -17.38 11.18
N MET A 56 -8.70 -16.57 10.16
CA MET A 56 -9.58 -15.39 10.27
C MET A 56 -10.90 -15.70 10.98
N GLU A 57 -11.51 -16.85 10.69
CA GLU A 57 -12.78 -17.24 11.28
C GLU A 57 -12.70 -17.36 12.81
N TYR A 58 -11.60 -17.92 13.31
CA TYR A 58 -11.36 -18.08 14.75
C TYR A 58 -11.02 -16.74 15.41
N GLN A 59 -10.14 -15.94 14.77
CA GLN A 59 -9.81 -14.59 15.24
C GLN A 59 -11.06 -13.72 15.35
N PHE A 60 -11.91 -13.71 14.31
CA PHE A 60 -13.12 -12.88 14.30
C PHE A 60 -14.10 -13.32 15.37
N GLN A 61 -14.30 -14.63 15.51
CA GLN A 61 -15.17 -15.16 16.54
C GLN A 61 -14.71 -14.73 17.94
N LYS A 62 -13.43 -14.95 18.27
CA LYS A 62 -12.91 -14.71 19.62
C LYS A 62 -12.67 -13.25 19.96
N LEU A 63 -12.29 -12.43 18.99
CA LEU A 63 -11.85 -11.06 19.25
C LEU A 63 -12.87 -9.99 18.86
N VAL A 64 -13.86 -10.33 18.03
CA VAL A 64 -14.86 -9.37 17.56
C VAL A 64 -16.27 -9.84 17.90
N GLN A 65 -16.66 -11.06 17.49
CA GLN A 65 -18.03 -11.54 17.63
C GLN A 65 -18.40 -11.77 19.11
N GLU A 66 -17.72 -12.69 19.81
CA GLU A 66 -18.02 -13.04 21.21
C GLU A 66 -17.97 -11.83 22.16
N PRO A 67 -16.97 -10.92 22.08
CA PRO A 67 -16.96 -9.73 22.92
C PRO A 67 -18.14 -8.77 22.67
N LEU A 68 -18.57 -8.65 21.42
CA LEU A 68 -19.67 -7.75 21.04
C LEU A 68 -21.05 -8.36 21.25
N GLU A 69 -21.19 -9.69 21.23
CA GLU A 69 -22.45 -10.40 21.49
C GLU A 69 -23.00 -10.09 22.87
N THR A 70 -22.13 -9.96 23.86
CA THR A 70 -22.51 -9.79 25.27
C THR A 70 -22.56 -8.33 25.72
N LEU A 71 -22.32 -7.41 24.79
CA LEU A 71 -22.33 -5.98 25.06
C LEU A 71 -23.78 -5.49 25.22
N ASP A 72 -24.12 -5.03 26.42
CA ASP A 72 -25.41 -4.42 26.68
C ASP A 72 -25.42 -2.98 26.15
N ILE A 73 -25.85 -2.81 24.90
CA ILE A 73 -25.86 -1.53 24.19
C ILE A 73 -27.20 -1.30 23.48
N THR A 74 -27.79 -0.13 23.74
CA THR A 74 -29.11 0.25 23.22
C THR A 74 -29.03 1.46 22.27
N SER A 75 -28.52 2.62 22.72
CA SER A 75 -28.25 3.80 21.89
C SER A 75 -27.45 4.89 22.65
N PRO A 76 -26.52 5.64 22.00
CA PRO A 76 -26.10 5.49 20.61
C PRO A 76 -25.21 4.26 20.43
N GLY A 77 -25.52 3.47 19.40
CA GLY A 77 -24.84 2.21 19.11
C GLY A 77 -23.39 2.34 18.62
N LEU A 78 -22.74 1.20 18.42
CA LEU A 78 -21.35 1.06 17.96
C LEU A 78 -21.30 0.86 16.44
N VAL A 79 -20.43 1.59 15.75
CA VAL A 79 -20.21 1.48 14.31
C VAL A 79 -18.78 1.03 14.03
N ILE A 80 -18.63 0.01 13.18
CA ILE A 80 -17.35 -0.46 12.65
C ILE A 80 -17.31 -0.12 11.16
N VAL A 81 -16.25 0.55 10.71
CA VAL A 81 -16.09 0.98 9.32
C VAL A 81 -15.04 0.11 8.63
N LEU A 82 -15.40 -0.49 7.50
CA LEU A 82 -14.49 -1.20 6.60
C LEU A 82 -14.51 -0.49 5.25
N ASP A 83 -13.45 0.23 4.94
CA ASP A 83 -13.37 1.08 3.77
C ASP A 83 -12.57 0.42 2.64
N ALA A 84 -13.10 0.46 1.42
CA ALA A 84 -12.53 -0.05 0.17
C ALA A 84 -12.25 -1.56 0.17
N LEU A 85 -13.21 -2.38 0.61
CA LEU A 85 -13.03 -3.84 0.76
C LEU A 85 -12.51 -4.55 -0.50
N ASP A 86 -12.84 -4.05 -1.69
CA ASP A 86 -12.36 -4.54 -2.99
C ASP A 86 -10.84 -4.37 -3.22
N GLU A 87 -10.15 -3.56 -2.41
CA GLU A 87 -8.71 -3.34 -2.52
C GLU A 87 -7.85 -4.40 -1.81
N CYS A 88 -8.47 -5.45 -1.28
CA CYS A 88 -7.75 -6.63 -0.80
C CYS A 88 -8.03 -7.88 -1.65
N ASP A 89 -7.29 -8.95 -1.38
CA ASP A 89 -7.44 -10.23 -2.07
C ASP A 89 -8.92 -10.68 -2.17
N SER A 90 -9.36 -11.11 -3.35
CA SER A 90 -10.77 -11.38 -3.64
C SER A 90 -11.36 -12.51 -2.79
N ASP A 91 -10.56 -13.54 -2.50
CA ASP A 91 -10.98 -14.67 -1.67
C ASP A 91 -11.05 -14.26 -0.19
N TYR A 92 -10.10 -13.44 0.24
CA TYR A 92 -10.08 -12.83 1.57
C TYR A 92 -11.30 -11.92 1.78
N ALA A 93 -11.56 -11.00 0.86
CA ALA A 93 -12.68 -10.05 0.90
C ALA A 93 -14.03 -10.78 0.99
N SER A 94 -14.23 -11.78 0.12
CA SER A 94 -15.42 -12.64 0.11
C SER A 94 -15.60 -13.41 1.41
N SER A 95 -14.50 -13.94 1.97
CA SER A 95 -14.51 -14.68 3.23
C SER A 95 -14.86 -13.79 4.42
N LEU A 96 -14.28 -12.60 4.49
CA LEU A 96 -14.55 -11.61 5.54
C LEU A 96 -15.99 -11.12 5.49
N LEU A 97 -16.50 -10.78 4.30
CA LEU A 97 -17.89 -10.33 4.13
C LEU A 97 -18.88 -11.40 4.60
N ARG A 98 -18.65 -12.67 4.24
CA ARG A 98 -19.47 -13.79 4.69
C ARG A 98 -19.39 -13.98 6.21
N LEU A 99 -18.22 -13.81 6.80
CA LEU A 99 -17.99 -13.96 8.23
C LEU A 99 -18.73 -12.88 9.03
N ILE A 100 -18.62 -11.61 8.62
CA ILE A 100 -19.37 -10.49 9.20
C ILE A 100 -20.87 -10.76 9.09
N SER A 101 -21.35 -11.16 7.91
CA SER A 101 -22.77 -11.40 7.66
C SER A 101 -23.35 -12.50 8.54
N LYS A 102 -22.58 -13.56 8.80
CA LYS A 102 -22.97 -14.63 9.74
C LYS A 102 -22.91 -14.15 11.20
N GLY A 103 -21.87 -13.41 11.57
CA GLY A 103 -21.67 -12.89 12.92
C GLY A 103 -22.75 -11.89 13.34
N LEU A 104 -23.22 -11.04 12.41
CA LEU A 104 -24.29 -10.06 12.63
C LEU A 104 -25.56 -10.66 13.23
N ALA A 105 -25.84 -11.96 12.99
CA ALA A 105 -27.01 -12.63 13.54
C ALA A 105 -27.02 -12.73 15.06
N LYS A 106 -25.86 -12.63 15.70
CA LYS A 106 -25.69 -12.79 17.13
C LYS A 106 -25.42 -11.46 17.84
N LEU A 107 -25.13 -10.41 17.09
CA LEU A 107 -24.79 -9.11 17.65
C LEU A 107 -26.05 -8.30 18.03
N PRO A 108 -25.97 -7.46 19.08
CA PRO A 108 -26.99 -6.47 19.38
C PRO A 108 -27.30 -5.59 18.16
N ALA A 109 -28.57 -5.24 17.97
CA ALA A 109 -29.03 -4.45 16.81
C ALA A 109 -28.39 -3.05 16.71
N ALA A 110 -27.88 -2.53 17.82
CA ALA A 110 -27.17 -1.26 17.91
C ALA A 110 -25.72 -1.33 17.39
N ILE A 111 -25.20 -2.53 17.05
CA ILE A 111 -23.89 -2.70 16.41
C ILE A 111 -24.07 -2.74 14.90
N LYS A 112 -23.39 -1.85 14.19
CA LYS A 112 -23.47 -1.71 12.73
C LYS A 112 -22.10 -1.81 12.08
N PHE A 113 -22.04 -2.48 10.95
CA PHE A 113 -20.89 -2.46 10.05
C PHE A 113 -21.24 -1.57 8.86
N PHE A 114 -20.39 -0.59 8.56
CA PHE A 114 -20.45 0.21 7.35
C PHE A 114 -19.30 -0.20 6.46
N ILE A 115 -19.61 -0.75 5.29
CA ILE A 115 -18.63 -1.31 4.37
C ILE A 115 -18.74 -0.58 3.04
N THR A 116 -17.63 -0.05 2.53
CA THR A 116 -17.54 0.50 1.16
C THR A 116 -16.76 -0.47 0.28
N SER A 117 -17.15 -0.56 -0.99
CA SER A 117 -16.52 -1.44 -1.97
C SER A 117 -16.93 -1.04 -3.38
N ARG A 118 -16.07 -1.28 -4.37
CA ARG A 118 -16.51 -1.36 -5.77
C ARG A 118 -17.44 -2.55 -5.99
N ALA A 119 -18.26 -2.46 -7.03
CA ALA A 119 -19.24 -3.46 -7.42
C ALA A 119 -18.60 -4.65 -8.16
N GLU A 120 -17.65 -5.32 -7.51
CA GLU A 120 -16.88 -6.42 -8.09
C GLU A 120 -17.69 -7.72 -8.16
N PRO A 121 -17.62 -8.51 -9.26
CA PRO A 121 -18.43 -9.71 -9.43
C PRO A 121 -18.31 -10.73 -8.30
N HIS A 122 -17.10 -10.88 -7.74
CA HIS A 122 -16.86 -11.82 -6.65
C HIS A 122 -17.63 -11.45 -5.38
N LEU A 123 -17.70 -10.16 -5.03
CA LEU A 123 -18.49 -9.66 -3.91
C LEU A 123 -19.98 -9.67 -4.21
N GLN A 124 -20.37 -9.25 -5.42
CA GLN A 124 -21.76 -9.24 -5.86
C GLN A 124 -22.41 -10.62 -5.81
N SER A 125 -21.64 -11.68 -6.06
CA SER A 125 -22.14 -13.05 -5.99
C SER A 125 -22.68 -13.45 -4.60
N HIS A 126 -22.33 -12.69 -3.55
CA HIS A 126 -22.83 -12.87 -2.18
C HIS A 126 -24.07 -12.03 -1.89
N TYR A 127 -24.31 -10.97 -2.67
CA TYR A 127 -25.44 -10.08 -2.48
C TYR A 127 -26.75 -10.84 -2.72
N GLY A 128 -27.75 -10.62 -1.86
CA GLY A 128 -29.06 -11.27 -1.98
C GLY A 128 -29.11 -12.76 -1.61
N LYS A 129 -28.02 -13.37 -1.11
CA LYS A 129 -28.01 -14.72 -0.50
C LYS A 129 -28.09 -14.62 1.01
N GLU A 130 -28.72 -15.59 1.67
CA GLU A 130 -28.66 -15.68 3.14
C GLU A 130 -27.23 -16.02 3.61
N PRO A 131 -26.74 -15.46 4.74
CA PRO A 131 -27.45 -14.58 5.68
C PRO A 131 -27.43 -13.08 5.32
N MET A 132 -26.81 -12.67 4.19
CA MET A 132 -26.69 -11.25 3.81
C MET A 132 -28.04 -10.62 3.49
N LYS A 133 -28.90 -11.32 2.74
CA LYS A 133 -30.18 -10.80 2.25
C LYS A 133 -31.07 -10.22 3.36
N SER A 134 -31.08 -10.84 4.54
CA SER A 134 -31.93 -10.42 5.66
C SER A 134 -31.28 -9.40 6.60
N ARG A 135 -29.98 -9.09 6.44
CA ARG A 135 -29.19 -8.36 7.45
C ARG A 135 -28.34 -7.22 6.91
N VAL A 136 -28.16 -7.15 5.60
CA VAL A 136 -27.30 -6.18 4.93
C VAL A 136 -28.17 -5.36 3.98
N GLU A 137 -28.15 -4.05 4.18
CA GLU A 137 -28.67 -3.09 3.22
C GLU A 137 -27.54 -2.69 2.27
N ILE A 138 -27.80 -2.77 0.98
CA ILE A 138 -26.84 -2.42 -0.07
C ILE A 138 -27.30 -1.12 -0.71
N TYR A 139 -26.42 -0.12 -0.70
CA TYR A 139 -26.64 1.15 -1.35
C TYR A 139 -25.73 1.22 -2.57
N HIS A 140 -26.32 1.15 -3.76
CA HIS A 140 -25.60 1.37 -5.00
C HIS A 140 -25.42 2.87 -5.18
N LEU A 141 -24.17 3.33 -5.15
CA LEU A 141 -23.80 4.73 -5.40
C LEU A 141 -23.61 5.02 -6.90
N GLU A 142 -24.15 4.16 -7.77
CA GLU A 142 -24.14 4.41 -9.21
C GLU A 142 -24.93 5.68 -9.49
N HIS A 143 -24.30 6.59 -10.22
CA HIS A 143 -24.84 7.92 -10.43
C HIS A 143 -25.94 7.91 -11.48
N GLU A 144 -27.19 7.68 -11.06
CA GLU A 144 -28.37 7.84 -11.93
C GLU A 144 -28.57 9.30 -12.37
N ASN A 145 -27.90 10.27 -11.73
CA ASN A 145 -28.00 11.69 -12.04
C ASN A 145 -26.60 12.34 -12.16
N LEU A 146 -26.02 12.29 -13.35
CA LEU A 146 -24.74 12.94 -13.66
C LEU A 146 -24.75 14.45 -13.39
N GLU A 147 -25.88 15.13 -13.57
CA GLU A 147 -25.98 16.59 -13.33
C GLU A 147 -25.74 16.94 -11.86
N LEU A 148 -26.24 16.11 -10.93
CA LEU A 148 -25.97 16.30 -9.50
C LEU A 148 -24.48 16.12 -9.18
N VAL A 149 -23.84 15.10 -9.76
CA VAL A 149 -22.41 14.85 -9.55
C VAL A 149 -21.56 15.96 -10.13
N GLU A 150 -21.90 16.43 -11.33
CA GLU A 150 -21.23 17.57 -11.95
C GLU A 150 -21.33 18.82 -11.07
N ARG A 151 -22.48 19.06 -10.43
CA ARG A 151 -22.66 20.18 -9.50
C ARG A 151 -21.82 20.01 -8.22
N ASP A 152 -21.71 18.80 -7.70
CA ASP A 152 -20.88 18.53 -6.52
C ASP A 152 -19.39 18.66 -6.86
N ILE A 153 -18.97 18.23 -8.06
CA ILE A 153 -17.62 18.44 -8.59
C ILE A 153 -17.34 19.93 -8.83
N GLU A 154 -18.29 20.68 -9.40
CA GLU A 154 -18.15 22.13 -9.57
C GLU A 154 -17.99 22.82 -8.21
N THR A 155 -18.76 22.39 -7.21
CA THR A 155 -18.64 22.88 -5.83
C THR A 155 -17.26 22.61 -5.24
N TYR A 156 -16.77 21.38 -5.38
CA TYR A 156 -15.39 21.03 -5.00
C TYR A 156 -14.37 21.93 -5.69
N LEU A 157 -14.46 22.10 -7.01
CA LEU A 157 -13.53 22.92 -7.79
C LEU A 157 -13.61 24.40 -7.40
N ARG A 158 -14.80 24.92 -7.10
CA ARG A 158 -14.98 26.31 -6.66
C ARG A 158 -14.29 26.57 -5.32
N ASP A 159 -14.38 25.62 -4.40
CA ASP A 159 -13.93 25.83 -3.02
C ASP A 159 -12.44 25.45 -2.85
N GLU A 160 -11.96 24.39 -3.51
CA GLU A 160 -10.60 23.86 -3.32
C GLU A 160 -9.58 24.39 -4.33
N LEU A 161 -9.96 24.59 -5.60
CA LEU A 161 -9.02 25.00 -6.64
C LEU A 161 -8.31 26.32 -6.29
N PRO A 162 -9.01 27.39 -5.86
CA PRO A 162 -8.35 28.66 -5.52
C PRO A 162 -7.31 28.49 -4.40
N VAL A 163 -7.60 27.68 -3.39
CA VAL A 163 -6.68 27.39 -2.28
C VAL A 163 -5.43 26.68 -2.77
N MET A 164 -5.59 25.71 -3.68
CA MET A 164 -4.45 24.96 -4.23
C MET A 164 -3.56 25.81 -5.13
N VAL A 165 -4.15 26.70 -5.94
CA VAL A 165 -3.39 27.52 -6.88
C VAL A 165 -2.94 28.87 -6.30
N GLU A 166 -3.42 29.30 -5.14
CA GLU A 166 -3.11 30.58 -4.49
C GLU A 166 -1.63 30.98 -4.60
N PRO A 167 -0.65 30.09 -4.34
CA PRO A 167 0.75 30.48 -4.41
C PRO A 167 1.31 30.73 -5.82
N LEU A 168 0.55 30.34 -6.85
CA LEU A 168 0.83 30.54 -8.27
C LEU A 168 0.01 31.70 -8.85
N LEU A 169 -0.96 32.24 -8.10
CA LEU A 169 -1.96 33.14 -8.65
C LEU A 169 -1.39 34.48 -9.11
N GLY A 170 -0.22 34.95 -8.66
CA GLY A 170 0.44 36.15 -9.22
C GLY A 170 -0.54 37.30 -9.50
N ASP A 171 -0.66 37.68 -10.78
CA ASP A 171 -1.58 38.73 -11.31
C ASP A 171 -2.95 38.20 -11.79
N LEU A 172 -3.28 36.92 -11.56
CA LEU A 172 -4.55 36.32 -11.96
C LEU A 172 -5.72 36.87 -11.12
N SER A 173 -6.89 36.96 -11.76
CA SER A 173 -8.12 37.44 -11.13
C SER A 173 -8.45 36.66 -9.85
N SER A 174 -9.00 37.37 -8.85
CA SER A 174 -9.53 36.73 -7.63
C SER A 174 -10.67 35.73 -7.91
N ASP A 175 -11.32 35.82 -9.08
CA ASP A 175 -12.32 34.85 -9.53
C ASP A 175 -11.73 33.83 -10.52
N TRP A 176 -10.42 33.68 -10.63
CA TRP A 176 -9.86 32.63 -11.49
C TRP A 176 -10.31 31.22 -11.04
N PRO A 177 -10.68 30.30 -11.94
CA PRO A 177 -10.73 30.45 -13.41
C PRO A 177 -12.07 30.96 -13.93
N GLY A 178 -13.00 31.35 -13.07
CA GLY A 178 -14.32 31.84 -13.43
C GLY A 178 -15.29 30.69 -13.64
N GLU A 179 -16.58 30.98 -13.44
CA GLU A 179 -17.66 29.99 -13.42
C GLU A 179 -17.69 29.13 -14.69
N THR A 180 -17.60 29.74 -15.87
CA THR A 180 -17.67 29.02 -17.15
C THR A 180 -16.56 27.98 -17.31
N ARG A 181 -15.32 28.31 -16.94
CA ARG A 181 -14.17 27.40 -17.06
C ARG A 181 -14.18 26.34 -15.96
N ARG A 182 -14.63 26.68 -14.73
CA ARG A 182 -14.88 25.68 -13.66
C ARG A 182 -15.92 24.65 -14.10
N LEU A 183 -17.05 25.10 -14.65
CA LEU A 183 -18.10 24.21 -15.14
C LEU A 183 -17.62 23.33 -16.31
N ALA A 184 -16.82 23.87 -17.22
CA ALA A 184 -16.21 23.09 -18.28
C ALA A 184 -15.28 21.98 -17.74
N LEU A 185 -14.53 22.26 -16.68
CA LEU A 185 -13.67 21.28 -16.01
C LEU A 185 -14.49 20.22 -15.26
N ALA A 186 -15.58 20.63 -14.60
CA ALA A 186 -16.52 19.70 -13.95
C ALA A 186 -17.14 18.72 -14.97
N ARG A 187 -17.62 19.23 -16.10
CA ARG A 187 -18.13 18.42 -17.22
C ARG A 187 -17.08 17.48 -17.79
N LYS A 188 -15.83 17.93 -17.92
CA LYS A 188 -14.71 17.06 -18.35
C LYS A 188 -14.42 15.92 -17.39
N SER A 189 -14.78 16.07 -16.12
CA SER A 189 -14.63 15.01 -15.12
C SER A 189 -15.62 13.86 -15.31
N GLN A 190 -16.74 14.09 -16.02
CA GLN A 190 -17.80 13.10 -16.26
C GLN A 190 -18.22 12.33 -15.00
N GLY A 191 -18.40 13.06 -13.90
CA GLY A 191 -18.77 12.48 -12.62
C GLY A 191 -17.63 11.83 -11.81
N LEU A 192 -16.38 11.89 -12.28
CA LEU A 192 -15.23 11.33 -11.57
C LEU A 192 -14.49 12.40 -10.74
N PHE A 193 -14.72 12.41 -9.43
CA PHE A 193 -14.02 13.31 -8.49
C PHE A 193 -12.48 13.19 -8.57
N ILE A 194 -11.98 11.99 -8.85
CA ILE A 194 -10.53 11.76 -9.00
C ILE A 194 -9.96 12.52 -10.21
N TYR A 195 -10.73 12.69 -11.29
CA TYR A 195 -10.32 13.55 -12.41
C TYR A 195 -10.22 15.00 -11.94
N ALA A 196 -11.27 15.53 -11.31
CA ALA A 196 -11.31 16.92 -10.84
C ALA A 196 -10.17 17.23 -9.86
N THR A 197 -9.91 16.32 -8.92
CA THR A 197 -8.81 16.42 -7.96
C THR A 197 -7.45 16.39 -8.65
N THR A 198 -7.26 15.48 -9.62
CA THR A 198 -6.01 15.38 -10.39
C THR A 198 -5.78 16.63 -11.24
N ALA A 199 -6.84 17.17 -11.86
CA ALA A 199 -6.80 18.41 -12.62
C ALA A 199 -6.43 19.60 -11.74
N ALA A 200 -7.02 19.72 -10.55
CA ALA A 200 -6.68 20.77 -9.60
C ALA A 200 -5.20 20.69 -9.17
N ARG A 201 -4.70 19.49 -8.89
CA ARG A 201 -3.28 19.27 -8.55
C ARG A 201 -2.34 19.62 -9.69
N ILE A 202 -2.71 19.25 -10.92
CA ILE A 202 -2.01 19.65 -12.15
C ILE A 202 -1.88 21.17 -12.23
N LEU A 203 -2.97 21.90 -11.97
CA LEU A 203 -3.02 23.35 -12.07
C LEU A 203 -2.18 24.00 -10.95
N ALA A 204 -2.06 23.34 -9.81
CA ALA A 204 -1.27 23.78 -8.67
C ALA A 204 0.22 23.34 -8.72
N ASP A 205 0.62 22.48 -9.67
CA ASP A 205 1.97 21.91 -9.72
C ASP A 205 3.00 22.91 -10.27
N ARG A 206 3.83 23.43 -9.36
CA ARG A 206 4.88 24.41 -9.67
C ARG A 206 6.15 23.81 -10.29
N ASN A 207 6.33 22.50 -10.19
CA ASN A 207 7.53 21.80 -10.67
C ASN A 207 7.47 21.58 -12.18
N ILE A 208 6.26 21.43 -12.73
CA ILE A 208 6.02 21.23 -14.16
C ILE A 208 5.86 22.56 -14.88
N THR A 209 5.09 23.48 -14.32
CA THR A 209 4.77 24.78 -14.93
C THR A 209 4.47 25.82 -13.86
N ARG A 210 4.72 27.10 -14.13
CA ARG A 210 4.30 28.20 -13.25
C ARG A 210 3.14 29.01 -13.84
N ASP A 211 2.50 28.47 -14.86
CA ASP A 211 1.44 29.10 -15.62
C ASP A 211 0.17 28.24 -15.56
N PRO A 212 -0.69 28.42 -14.52
CA PRO A 212 -1.92 27.65 -14.36
C PRO A 212 -2.95 27.96 -15.45
N GLU A 213 -2.92 29.16 -16.04
CA GLU A 213 -3.82 29.55 -17.12
C GLU A 213 -3.57 28.71 -18.38
N LYS A 214 -2.32 28.63 -18.82
CA LYS A 214 -1.94 27.77 -19.96
C LYS A 214 -2.24 26.29 -19.73
N GLN A 215 -2.15 25.82 -18.48
CA GLN A 215 -2.50 24.44 -18.14
C GLN A 215 -4.00 24.20 -18.19
N LEU A 216 -4.79 25.15 -17.72
CA LEU A 216 -6.24 25.10 -17.82
C LEU A 216 -6.67 25.06 -19.29
N GLU A 217 -6.12 25.92 -20.14
CA GLU A 217 -6.38 25.90 -21.59
C GLU A 217 -6.09 24.53 -22.20
N ARG A 218 -4.95 23.92 -21.86
CA ARG A 218 -4.59 22.57 -22.33
C ARG A 218 -5.60 21.52 -21.88
N LEU A 219 -5.93 21.48 -20.59
CA LEU A 219 -6.92 20.54 -20.04
C LEU A 219 -8.29 20.71 -20.72
N LEU A 220 -8.71 21.95 -20.97
CA LEU A 220 -9.98 22.25 -21.64
C LEU A 220 -9.96 21.93 -23.14
N SER A 221 -8.79 22.01 -23.80
CA SER A 221 -8.64 21.76 -25.23
C SER A 221 -8.54 20.28 -25.64
N SER A 222 -8.25 19.37 -24.70
CA SER A 222 -8.07 17.95 -25.01
C SER A 222 -9.37 17.33 -25.56
N LYS A 223 -9.27 16.62 -26.70
CA LYS A 223 -10.43 16.12 -27.48
C LYS A 223 -10.83 14.67 -27.16
N ASP A 224 -10.04 13.98 -26.35
CA ASP A 224 -10.17 12.53 -26.18
C ASP A 224 -11.24 12.13 -25.16
N GLN A 225 -11.89 10.98 -25.43
CA GLN A 225 -13.03 10.44 -24.68
C GLN A 225 -12.64 9.44 -23.57
N SER A 226 -11.37 9.07 -23.36
CA SER A 226 -10.95 8.29 -22.17
C SER A 226 -10.57 9.22 -21.01
N HIS A 227 -11.53 9.61 -20.19
CA HIS A 227 -11.39 10.75 -19.27
C HIS A 227 -10.26 10.59 -18.25
N LEU A 228 -10.13 9.42 -17.61
CA LEU A 228 -9.06 9.19 -16.63
C LEU A 228 -7.71 8.88 -17.26
N ASP A 229 -7.66 8.10 -18.34
CA ASP A 229 -6.38 7.75 -18.95
C ASP A 229 -5.74 8.97 -19.61
N ASN A 230 -6.54 9.90 -20.15
CA ASN A 230 -6.04 11.15 -20.70
C ASN A 230 -5.41 12.05 -19.64
N ILE A 231 -6.06 12.22 -18.48
CA ILE A 231 -5.48 13.07 -17.44
C ILE A 231 -4.23 12.44 -16.84
N TYR A 232 -4.16 11.10 -16.75
CA TYR A 232 -2.94 10.40 -16.39
C TYR A 232 -1.86 10.53 -17.46
N GLY A 233 -2.20 10.41 -18.74
CA GLY A 233 -1.29 10.69 -19.86
C GLY A 233 -0.70 12.10 -19.78
N GLU A 234 -1.55 13.10 -19.54
CA GLU A 234 -1.12 14.49 -19.33
C GLU A 234 -0.15 14.64 -18.15
N VAL A 235 -0.38 13.96 -17.02
CA VAL A 235 0.59 13.93 -15.91
C VAL A 235 1.92 13.35 -16.37
N MET A 236 1.89 12.25 -17.11
CA MET A 236 3.07 11.50 -17.52
C MET A 236 3.91 12.23 -18.57
N ASP A 237 3.27 12.81 -19.59
CA ASP A 237 3.93 13.59 -20.64
C ASP A 237 4.59 14.85 -20.08
N ARG A 238 4.00 15.42 -19.03
CA ARG A 238 4.56 16.57 -18.33
C ARG A 238 5.70 16.19 -17.39
N ALA A 239 5.54 15.09 -16.66
CA ALA A 239 6.55 14.61 -15.74
C ALA A 239 7.78 14.06 -16.46
N CYS A 240 7.59 13.53 -17.67
CA CYS A 240 8.64 12.92 -18.48
C CYS A 240 8.42 13.24 -19.97
N PRO A 241 8.72 14.47 -20.44
CA PRO A 241 8.52 14.85 -21.85
C PRO A 241 9.39 14.04 -22.81
N GLU A 242 9.00 13.91 -24.09
CA GLU A 242 9.77 13.12 -25.09
C GLU A 242 11.20 13.62 -25.29
N THR A 243 11.47 14.89 -24.98
CA THR A 243 12.79 15.51 -25.07
C THR A 243 13.74 15.13 -23.93
N ILE A 244 13.26 14.39 -22.92
CA ILE A 244 14.07 14.00 -21.77
C ILE A 244 15.14 12.99 -22.17
N VAL A 245 16.31 13.07 -21.52
CA VAL A 245 17.43 12.16 -21.77
C VAL A 245 17.04 10.73 -21.40
N ASN A 246 17.46 9.76 -22.22
CA ASN A 246 17.11 8.34 -22.09
C ASN A 246 17.41 7.77 -20.68
N ASP A 247 18.51 8.17 -20.05
CA ASP A 247 18.86 7.71 -18.70
C ASP A 247 17.82 8.13 -17.64
N ILE A 248 17.24 9.32 -17.77
CA ILE A 248 16.18 9.80 -16.88
C ILE A 248 14.87 9.07 -17.18
N LEU A 249 14.58 8.75 -18.44
CA LEU A 249 13.41 7.93 -18.79
C LEU A 249 13.51 6.54 -18.15
N ILE A 250 14.68 5.88 -18.23
CA ILE A 250 14.92 4.58 -17.60
C ILE A 250 14.75 4.68 -16.07
N LEU A 251 15.27 5.75 -15.47
CA LEU A 251 15.09 6.01 -14.04
C LEU A 251 13.61 6.18 -13.68
N PHE A 252 12.87 6.95 -14.48
CA PHE A 252 11.45 7.22 -14.32
C PHE A 252 10.63 5.93 -14.37
N GLN A 253 10.86 5.09 -15.39
CA GLN A 253 10.25 3.77 -15.52
C GLN A 253 10.59 2.87 -14.33
N SER A 254 11.85 2.87 -13.90
CA SER A 254 12.31 2.06 -12.76
C SER A 254 11.65 2.50 -11.45
N VAL A 255 11.49 3.81 -11.23
CA VAL A 255 10.78 4.36 -10.07
C VAL A 255 9.32 3.94 -10.05
N LEU A 256 8.59 4.16 -11.15
CA LEU A 256 7.19 3.79 -11.23
C LEU A 256 6.99 2.29 -11.08
N GLY A 257 7.77 1.49 -11.80
CA GLY A 257 7.66 0.05 -11.71
C GLY A 257 8.01 -0.48 -10.32
N ALA A 258 9.02 0.06 -9.65
CA ALA A 258 9.34 -0.32 -8.27
C ALA A 258 8.26 0.08 -7.26
N LEU A 259 7.64 1.25 -7.42
CA LEU A 259 6.51 1.68 -6.59
C LEU A 259 5.27 0.80 -6.82
N VAL A 260 4.97 0.46 -8.07
CA VAL A 260 3.83 -0.41 -8.44
C VAL A 260 3.97 -1.81 -7.86
N VAL A 261 5.16 -2.41 -7.92
CA VAL A 261 5.38 -3.79 -7.44
C VAL A 261 5.75 -3.89 -5.97
N ALA A 262 5.89 -2.75 -5.28
CA ALA A 262 6.23 -2.72 -3.86
C ALA A 262 5.17 -3.49 -3.05
N ARG A 263 5.60 -4.34 -2.12
CA ARG A 263 4.71 -5.20 -1.32
C ARG A 263 4.16 -4.52 -0.06
N GLU A 264 4.69 -3.35 0.23
CA GLU A 264 4.24 -2.39 1.23
C GLU A 264 4.62 -0.99 0.73
N PRO A 265 3.96 0.08 1.17
CA PRO A 265 4.34 1.44 0.83
C PRO A 265 5.78 1.71 1.28
N ILE A 266 6.62 2.12 0.34
CA ILE A 266 8.04 2.37 0.57
C ILE A 266 8.34 3.87 0.58
N ASN A 267 9.24 4.30 1.46
CA ASN A 267 9.77 5.66 1.41
C ASN A 267 10.86 5.79 0.35
N VAL A 268 11.31 7.01 0.09
CA VAL A 268 12.30 7.27 -0.95
C VAL A 268 13.66 6.63 -0.68
N HIS A 269 14.02 6.40 0.58
CA HIS A 269 15.29 5.77 0.93
C HIS A 269 15.26 4.28 0.61
N THR A 270 14.15 3.61 0.94
CA THR A 270 13.91 2.23 0.51
C THR A 270 13.85 2.15 -1.01
N LEU A 271 13.13 3.05 -1.70
CA LEU A 271 13.11 3.10 -3.16
C LEU A 271 14.51 3.28 -3.76
N ALA A 272 15.29 4.23 -3.25
CA ALA A 272 16.68 4.45 -3.67
C ALA A 272 17.53 3.20 -3.45
N TYR A 273 17.34 2.51 -2.34
CA TYR A 273 18.04 1.27 -2.02
C TYR A 273 17.71 0.14 -3.02
N LEU A 274 16.43 0.03 -3.42
CA LEU A 274 15.96 -0.95 -4.39
C LEU A 274 16.37 -0.62 -5.83
N LEU A 275 16.60 0.65 -6.17
CA LEU A 275 16.96 1.07 -7.52
C LEU A 275 18.47 1.26 -7.74
N ARG A 276 19.26 1.32 -6.66
CA ARG A 276 20.70 1.59 -6.73
C ARG A 276 21.43 0.53 -7.56
N SER A 277 22.28 1.00 -8.48
CA SER A 277 23.18 0.17 -9.26
C SER A 277 24.48 -0.14 -8.53
N ASP A 278 25.08 -1.30 -8.81
CA ASP A 278 26.31 -1.75 -8.15
C ASP A 278 27.50 -0.79 -8.44
N SER A 279 27.43 -0.06 -9.56
CA SER A 279 28.40 0.96 -9.98
C SER A 279 28.12 2.37 -9.45
N SER A 280 26.93 2.63 -8.88
CA SER A 280 26.55 3.96 -8.43
C SER A 280 26.82 4.12 -6.93
N GLN A 281 27.99 4.68 -6.58
CA GLN A 281 28.27 5.19 -5.24
C GLN A 281 27.77 6.63 -5.07
N GLN A 282 26.72 7.05 -5.79
CA GLN A 282 26.25 8.42 -5.72
C GLN A 282 25.75 8.72 -4.30
N PRO A 283 26.43 9.60 -3.54
CA PRO A 283 25.86 10.09 -2.29
C PRO A 283 24.54 10.79 -2.62
N ASN A 284 23.52 10.56 -1.78
CA ASN A 284 22.18 11.17 -1.91
C ASN A 284 21.37 10.74 -3.14
N PHE A 285 21.45 9.48 -3.58
CA PHE A 285 20.60 8.95 -4.66
C PHE A 285 19.09 9.13 -4.39
N SER A 286 18.64 9.11 -3.13
CA SER A 286 17.24 9.44 -2.77
C SER A 286 16.85 10.87 -3.20
N ASN A 287 17.73 11.85 -3.03
CA ASN A 287 17.48 13.21 -3.52
C ASN A 287 17.52 13.28 -5.05
N HIS A 288 18.34 12.46 -5.70
CA HIS A 288 18.31 12.33 -7.16
C HIS A 288 16.93 11.83 -7.63
N LEU A 289 16.35 10.82 -6.98
CA LEU A 289 14.99 10.35 -7.29
C LEU A 289 13.94 11.44 -7.05
N ARG A 290 14.05 12.18 -5.94
CA ARG A 290 13.14 13.29 -5.63
C ARG A 290 13.14 14.36 -6.71
N MET A 291 14.33 14.83 -7.06
CA MET A 291 14.50 16.00 -7.92
C MET A 291 14.28 15.71 -9.40
N ASN A 292 14.50 14.47 -9.84
CA ASN A 292 14.41 14.12 -11.26
C ASN A 292 13.16 13.33 -11.63
N VAL A 293 12.47 12.71 -10.66
CA VAL A 293 11.29 11.87 -10.94
C VAL A 293 10.13 12.25 -10.04
N LEU A 294 10.25 12.05 -8.73
CA LEU A 294 9.10 12.06 -7.83
C LEU A 294 8.41 13.43 -7.79
N ARG A 295 9.15 14.54 -7.72
CA ARG A 295 8.55 15.88 -7.61
C ARG A 295 7.58 16.24 -8.74
N TYR A 296 7.70 15.59 -9.90
CA TYR A 296 6.83 15.82 -11.06
C TYR A 296 5.60 14.90 -11.09
N LEU A 297 5.45 14.01 -10.10
CA LEU A 297 4.36 13.06 -9.99
C LEU A 297 3.40 13.41 -8.83
N GLN A 298 3.46 14.62 -8.28
CA GLN A 298 2.62 15.06 -7.14
C GLN A 298 1.12 15.10 -7.45
N ALA A 299 0.75 15.15 -8.73
CA ALA A 299 -0.64 15.04 -9.17
C ALA A 299 -1.23 13.64 -8.93
N VAL A 300 -0.39 12.60 -8.82
CA VAL A 300 -0.81 11.19 -8.72
C VAL A 300 -0.15 10.45 -7.53
N LEU A 301 0.87 11.03 -6.91
CA LEU A 301 1.58 10.50 -5.75
C LEU A 301 1.54 11.50 -4.58
N VAL A 302 1.33 10.96 -3.38
CA VAL A 302 1.67 11.65 -2.13
C VAL A 302 3.14 11.38 -1.83
N ILE A 303 3.96 12.43 -1.82
CA ILE A 303 5.41 12.34 -1.64
C ILE A 303 5.81 13.14 -0.40
N PRO A 304 6.22 12.46 0.68
CA PRO A 304 6.67 13.14 1.89
C PRO A 304 7.97 13.95 1.68
N GLY A 305 8.05 15.10 2.34
CA GLY A 305 9.29 15.88 2.47
C GLY A 305 9.69 16.74 1.26
N VAL A 306 8.81 17.00 0.29
CA VAL A 306 9.15 17.85 -0.86
C VAL A 306 9.33 19.34 -0.49
N ASP A 307 8.73 19.79 0.62
CA ASP A 307 8.72 21.21 1.00
C ASP A 307 9.58 21.57 2.24
N THR A 308 10.13 20.59 2.99
CA THR A 308 10.96 20.87 4.17
C THR A 308 11.93 19.74 4.50
N SER A 309 13.18 20.07 4.84
CA SER A 309 14.32 19.17 5.06
C SER A 309 14.36 18.45 6.43
N ASN A 310 13.22 18.08 7.01
CA ASN A 310 13.18 17.43 8.32
C ASN A 310 13.13 15.90 8.23
N ALA A 311 14.07 15.23 8.91
CA ALA A 311 14.29 13.78 8.89
C ALA A 311 13.08 12.91 9.27
N VAL A 312 12.10 13.44 10.02
CA VAL A 312 10.89 12.70 10.44
C VAL A 312 9.98 12.36 9.25
N TRP A 313 10.00 13.16 8.18
CA TRP A 313 9.19 12.92 6.99
C TRP A 313 9.85 11.97 5.98
N ASP A 314 11.17 11.78 6.07
CA ASP A 314 11.93 10.94 5.15
C ASP A 314 11.63 9.44 5.35
N GLU A 315 11.10 9.06 6.51
CA GLU A 315 10.65 7.69 6.79
C GLU A 315 9.22 7.42 6.29
N GLN A 316 8.43 8.46 5.99
CA GLN A 316 7.07 8.30 5.52
C GLN A 316 7.04 7.72 4.09
N PRO A 317 6.10 6.81 3.79
CA PRO A 317 6.05 6.16 2.49
C PRO A 317 5.51 7.08 1.40
N ILE A 318 5.99 6.84 0.17
CA ILE A 318 5.38 7.35 -1.05
C ILE A 318 4.10 6.54 -1.28
N ARG A 319 2.98 7.21 -1.56
CA ARG A 319 1.68 6.55 -1.79
C ARG A 319 1.06 7.01 -3.09
N PHE A 320 0.38 6.11 -3.79
CA PHE A 320 -0.51 6.50 -4.88
C PHE A 320 -1.72 7.23 -4.31
N ILE A 321 -2.16 8.30 -4.97
CA ILE A 321 -3.38 9.02 -4.57
C ILE A 321 -4.61 8.13 -4.80
N HIS A 322 -4.59 7.35 -5.87
CA HIS A 322 -5.70 6.45 -6.21
C HIS A 322 -5.23 5.26 -7.03
N THR A 323 -5.84 4.10 -6.80
CA THR A 323 -5.48 2.81 -7.43
C THR A 323 -5.71 2.79 -8.94
N SER A 324 -6.63 3.59 -9.47
CA SER A 324 -6.85 3.69 -10.92
C SER A 324 -5.62 4.16 -11.70
N PHE A 325 -4.67 4.86 -11.05
CA PHE A 325 -3.41 5.22 -11.70
C PHE A 325 -2.47 4.01 -11.81
N ILE A 326 -2.48 3.12 -10.81
CA ILE A 326 -1.80 1.83 -10.92
C ILE A 326 -2.43 1.02 -12.07
N ASP A 327 -3.77 0.94 -12.11
CA ASP A 327 -4.49 0.24 -13.17
C ASP A 327 -4.11 0.78 -14.56
N PHE A 328 -4.00 2.11 -14.71
CA PHE A 328 -3.51 2.76 -15.91
C PHE A 328 -2.09 2.32 -16.26
N LEU A 329 -1.13 2.42 -15.32
CA LEU A 329 0.27 2.07 -15.56
C LEU A 329 0.46 0.61 -15.96
N THR A 330 -0.35 -0.31 -15.42
CA THR A 330 -0.20 -1.76 -15.66
C THR A 330 -0.97 -2.29 -16.87
N ASP A 331 -1.81 -1.47 -17.50
CA ASP A 331 -2.59 -1.86 -18.67
C ASP A 331 -2.04 -1.21 -19.96
N SER A 332 -1.40 -2.02 -20.81
CA SER A 332 -0.83 -1.59 -22.09
C SER A 332 -1.85 -1.04 -23.09
N SER A 333 -3.14 -1.31 -22.90
CA SER A 333 -4.21 -0.74 -23.75
C SER A 333 -4.59 0.68 -23.33
N ARG A 334 -4.24 1.08 -22.09
CA ARG A 334 -4.60 2.37 -21.49
C ARG A 334 -3.42 3.33 -21.40
N CYS A 335 -2.24 2.81 -21.05
CA CYS A 335 -1.02 3.61 -20.89
C CYS A 335 -0.09 3.45 -22.09
N HIS A 336 0.49 4.56 -22.54
CA HIS A 336 1.46 4.57 -23.62
C HIS A 336 2.67 3.68 -23.29
N SER A 337 3.18 2.92 -24.25
CA SER A 337 4.26 1.92 -24.09
C SER A 337 5.54 2.48 -23.48
N ARG A 338 5.75 3.79 -23.60
CA ARG A 338 6.84 4.53 -22.96
C ARG A 338 6.79 4.47 -21.43
N PHE A 339 5.62 4.28 -20.84
CA PHE A 339 5.40 4.34 -19.39
C PHE A 339 4.70 3.11 -18.82
N THR A 340 4.17 2.22 -19.66
CA THR A 340 3.55 0.98 -19.22
C THR A 340 4.52 0.16 -18.35
N VAL A 341 4.03 -0.33 -17.23
CA VAL A 341 4.77 -1.14 -16.27
C VAL A 341 4.47 -2.62 -16.51
N ASP A 342 5.47 -3.36 -16.99
CA ASP A 342 5.43 -4.82 -16.89
C ASP A 342 5.65 -5.23 -15.43
N VAL A 343 4.59 -5.68 -14.78
CA VAL A 343 4.57 -6.06 -13.36
C VAL A 343 5.52 -7.23 -13.09
N ALA A 344 5.52 -8.27 -13.94
CA ALA A 344 6.33 -9.46 -13.75
C ALA A 344 7.83 -9.15 -13.93
N GLU A 345 8.16 -8.32 -14.92
CA GLU A 345 9.53 -7.86 -15.13
C GLU A 345 10.03 -7.03 -13.94
N HIS A 346 9.22 -6.10 -13.43
CA HIS A 346 9.60 -5.26 -12.30
C HIS A 346 9.72 -6.04 -10.98
N HIS A 347 8.89 -7.06 -10.75
CA HIS A 347 9.12 -8.01 -9.66
C HIS A 347 10.51 -8.66 -9.78
N GLY A 348 10.92 -9.11 -10.97
CA GLY A 348 12.26 -9.66 -11.21
C GLY A 348 13.39 -8.66 -10.96
N ARG A 349 13.21 -7.40 -11.39
CA ARG A 349 14.18 -6.31 -11.15
C ARG A 349 14.33 -6.02 -9.65
N VAL A 350 13.22 -5.89 -8.92
CA VAL A 350 13.26 -5.65 -7.46
C VAL A 350 13.82 -6.86 -6.71
N ALA A 351 13.43 -8.08 -7.06
CA ALA A 351 14.00 -9.31 -6.49
C ALA A 351 15.53 -9.35 -6.65
N THR A 352 16.01 -9.11 -7.88
CA THR A 352 17.45 -9.04 -8.19
C THR A 352 18.17 -8.07 -7.24
N ARG A 353 17.58 -6.90 -7.03
CA ARG A 353 18.16 -5.85 -6.18
C ARG A 353 18.16 -6.25 -4.72
N CYS A 354 17.06 -6.80 -4.21
CA CYS A 354 16.99 -7.32 -2.83
C CYS A 354 18.10 -8.34 -2.54
N PHE A 355 18.28 -9.36 -3.40
CA PHE A 355 19.31 -10.38 -3.18
C PHE A 355 20.74 -9.85 -3.30
N ARG A 356 21.00 -8.93 -4.23
CA ARG A 356 22.32 -8.28 -4.32
C ARG A 356 22.66 -7.51 -3.05
N GLN A 357 21.70 -6.79 -2.49
CA GLN A 357 21.90 -6.05 -1.25
C GLN A 357 22.11 -7.00 -0.05
N MET A 358 21.38 -8.13 -0.01
CA MET A 358 21.57 -9.14 1.03
C MET A 358 22.92 -9.86 0.98
N ARG A 359 23.67 -9.82 -0.13
CA ARG A 359 25.08 -10.30 -0.15
C ARG A 359 25.99 -9.48 0.77
N GLY A 360 25.60 -8.26 1.12
CA GLY A 360 26.31 -7.42 2.07
C GLY A 360 26.06 -7.78 3.54
N LEU A 361 25.18 -8.74 3.83
CA LEU A 361 24.91 -9.19 5.20
C LEU A 361 26.15 -9.84 5.80
N LYS A 362 26.43 -9.49 7.06
CA LYS A 362 27.57 -10.00 7.82
C LYS A 362 27.08 -10.59 9.14
N PRO A 363 27.75 -11.63 9.66
CA PRO A 363 27.45 -12.13 11.01
C PRO A 363 27.61 -11.02 12.05
N ASN A 364 26.73 -11.01 13.04
CA ASN A 364 26.70 -10.02 14.11
C ASN A 364 26.62 -8.57 13.59
N ILE A 365 25.66 -8.30 12.69
CA ILE A 365 25.56 -7.02 11.97
C ILE A 365 25.31 -5.82 12.90
N CYS A 366 24.67 -6.05 14.06
CA CYS A 366 24.43 -5.03 15.08
C CYS A 366 25.49 -5.01 16.20
N HIS A 367 26.58 -5.79 16.06
CA HIS A 367 27.68 -5.84 17.03
C HIS A 367 27.22 -6.15 18.47
N LEU A 368 26.31 -7.11 18.61
CA LEU A 368 25.75 -7.54 19.88
C LEU A 368 26.72 -8.43 20.65
N ASP A 369 26.56 -8.41 21.98
CA ASP A 369 27.17 -9.40 22.87
C ASP A 369 26.41 -10.73 22.70
N PRO A 370 27.10 -11.83 22.30
CA PRO A 370 26.44 -13.12 22.09
C PRO A 370 25.89 -13.77 23.37
N SER A 371 26.20 -13.23 24.54
CA SER A 371 25.67 -13.70 25.83
C SER A 371 24.28 -13.14 26.17
N LEU A 372 23.80 -12.14 25.44
CA LEU A 372 22.52 -11.48 25.69
C LEU A 372 21.45 -11.91 24.68
N LEU A 373 20.21 -12.01 25.15
CA LEU A 373 19.04 -12.07 24.28
C LEU A 373 18.80 -10.70 23.63
N ASN A 374 18.17 -10.68 22.44
CA ASN A 374 17.80 -9.43 21.77
C ASN A 374 16.97 -8.51 22.70
N SER A 375 16.08 -9.08 23.51
CA SER A 375 15.24 -8.37 24.47
C SER A 375 16.02 -7.74 25.63
N GLU A 376 17.26 -8.17 25.89
CA GLU A 376 18.12 -7.67 26.96
C GLU A 376 19.01 -6.51 26.50
N VAL A 377 19.12 -6.28 25.19
CA VAL A 377 19.94 -5.22 24.60
C VAL A 377 19.18 -3.90 24.59
N LYS A 378 19.55 -2.99 25.51
CA LYS A 378 18.84 -1.71 25.72
C LYS A 378 18.90 -0.75 24.54
N ASP A 379 19.96 -0.78 23.74
CA ASP A 379 20.20 0.10 22.59
C ASP A 379 19.98 -0.60 21.24
N LEU A 380 19.29 -1.75 21.23
CA LEU A 380 19.08 -2.56 20.04
C LEU A 380 18.44 -1.77 18.89
N ASP A 381 17.39 -1.02 19.17
CA ASP A 381 16.68 -0.22 18.16
C ASP A 381 17.59 0.79 17.46
N GLN A 382 18.51 1.41 18.21
CA GLN A 382 19.48 2.35 17.64
C GLN A 382 20.47 1.62 16.74
N ARG A 383 21.05 0.51 17.21
CA ARG A 383 21.99 -0.30 16.42
C ARG A 383 21.34 -0.84 15.15
N MET A 384 20.08 -1.24 15.22
CA MET A 384 19.32 -1.67 14.06
C MET A 384 19.06 -0.54 13.06
N ARG A 385 18.83 0.71 13.51
CA ARG A 385 18.71 1.86 12.60
C ARG A 385 20.03 2.17 11.90
N GLU A 386 21.14 2.02 12.60
CA GLU A 386 22.48 2.29 12.07
C GLU A 386 22.97 1.19 11.11
N ASN A 387 22.68 -0.08 11.40
CA ASN A 387 23.26 -1.22 10.68
C ASN A 387 22.28 -1.95 9.73
N ILE A 388 20.97 -1.78 9.93
CA ILE A 388 19.92 -2.45 9.15
C ILE A 388 18.98 -1.38 8.56
N PRO A 389 19.41 -0.67 7.49
CA PRO A 389 18.61 0.39 6.88
C PRO A 389 17.27 -0.15 6.35
N LEU A 390 16.26 0.73 6.24
CA LEU A 390 14.89 0.34 5.86
C LEU A 390 14.82 -0.45 4.56
N GLY A 391 15.65 -0.12 3.56
CA GLY A 391 15.73 -0.89 2.31
C GLY A 391 16.23 -2.32 2.49
N LEU A 392 17.14 -2.56 3.44
CA LEU A 392 17.60 -3.92 3.77
C LEU A 392 16.51 -4.69 4.52
N ARG A 393 15.79 -4.04 5.44
CA ARG A 393 14.64 -4.64 6.13
C ARG A 393 13.58 -5.10 5.13
N TYR A 394 13.23 -4.22 4.19
CA TYR A 394 12.32 -4.53 3.09
C TYR A 394 12.84 -5.74 2.29
N ALA A 395 14.11 -5.74 1.89
CA ALA A 395 14.71 -6.84 1.13
C ALA A 395 14.63 -8.18 1.88
N CYS A 396 14.98 -8.21 3.17
CA CYS A 396 14.95 -9.43 3.97
C CYS A 396 13.54 -10.03 4.12
N VAL A 397 12.50 -9.21 4.08
CA VAL A 397 11.12 -9.65 4.26
C VAL A 397 10.45 -9.99 2.93
N HIS A 398 10.59 -9.11 1.94
CA HIS A 398 9.74 -9.11 0.75
C HIS A 398 10.40 -9.74 -0.49
N ALA A 399 11.71 -10.04 -0.46
CA ALA A 399 12.43 -10.61 -1.61
C ALA A 399 11.76 -11.87 -2.17
N ALA A 400 11.37 -12.83 -1.32
CA ALA A 400 10.72 -14.05 -1.78
C ALA A 400 9.36 -13.80 -2.42
N GLY A 401 8.61 -12.81 -1.91
CA GLY A 401 7.36 -12.37 -2.51
C GLY A 401 7.53 -11.73 -3.89
N HIS A 402 8.69 -11.12 -4.20
CA HIS A 402 8.99 -10.68 -5.56
C HIS A 402 9.44 -11.86 -6.44
N VAL A 403 10.22 -12.79 -5.90
CA VAL A 403 10.63 -14.01 -6.63
C VAL A 403 9.41 -14.80 -7.08
N SER A 404 8.41 -14.99 -6.22
CA SER A 404 7.21 -15.75 -6.57
C SER A 404 6.43 -15.17 -7.76
N GLN A 405 6.55 -13.87 -8.01
CA GLN A 405 5.93 -13.16 -9.13
C GLN A 405 6.88 -12.95 -10.32
N THR A 406 8.13 -13.38 -10.19
CA THR A 406 9.13 -13.29 -11.26
C THR A 406 8.94 -14.45 -12.24
N PRO A 407 9.03 -14.21 -13.56
CA PRO A 407 9.01 -15.27 -14.56
C PRO A 407 10.06 -16.36 -14.26
N PRO A 408 9.69 -17.65 -14.33
CA PRO A 408 10.55 -18.76 -13.90
C PRO A 408 11.81 -18.96 -14.77
N ASN A 409 11.91 -18.28 -15.91
CA ASN A 409 13.06 -18.29 -16.81
C ASN A 409 14.06 -17.14 -16.52
N ASN A 410 13.85 -16.35 -15.47
CA ASN A 410 14.77 -15.29 -15.08
C ASN A 410 16.04 -15.87 -14.42
N ARG A 411 17.05 -16.15 -15.23
CA ARG A 411 18.33 -16.74 -14.79
C ARG A 411 19.07 -15.89 -13.76
N VAL A 412 18.97 -14.56 -13.84
CA VAL A 412 19.64 -13.66 -12.90
C VAL A 412 19.07 -13.83 -11.50
N VAL A 413 17.74 -13.86 -11.37
CA VAL A 413 17.07 -14.11 -10.10
C VAL A 413 17.36 -15.52 -9.61
N GLU A 414 17.33 -16.52 -10.50
CA GLU A 414 17.65 -17.91 -10.16
C GLU A 414 19.05 -18.06 -9.54
N ASP A 415 20.07 -17.50 -10.17
CA ASP A 415 21.45 -17.56 -9.68
C ASP A 415 21.63 -16.82 -8.35
N LEU A 416 20.96 -15.67 -8.18
CA LEU A 416 21.00 -14.91 -6.94
C LEU A 416 20.34 -15.65 -5.78
N VAL A 417 19.20 -16.30 -6.02
CA VAL A 417 18.51 -17.10 -5.00
C VAL A 417 19.36 -18.32 -4.62
N LYS A 418 20.00 -19.01 -5.57
CA LYS A 418 20.91 -20.13 -5.27
C LYS A 418 22.06 -19.71 -4.37
N VAL A 419 22.75 -18.62 -4.71
CA VAL A 419 23.84 -18.08 -3.89
C VAL A 419 23.35 -17.70 -2.49
N PHE A 420 22.18 -17.06 -2.40
CA PHE A 420 21.58 -16.70 -1.11
C PHE A 420 21.28 -17.93 -0.24
N VAL A 421 20.73 -18.99 -0.84
CA VAL A 421 20.45 -20.25 -0.14
C VAL A 421 21.74 -20.92 0.35
N GLU A 422 22.83 -20.82 -0.41
CA GLU A 422 24.10 -21.46 -0.06
C GLU A 422 24.92 -20.67 0.98
N GLU A 423 24.89 -19.33 0.91
CA GLU A 423 25.83 -18.47 1.64
C GLU A 423 25.15 -17.48 2.60
N GLY A 424 23.90 -17.09 2.32
CA GLY A 424 23.23 -15.94 2.98
C GLY A 424 22.19 -16.29 4.03
N LEU A 425 21.73 -17.54 4.12
CA LEU A 425 20.59 -17.91 4.99
C LEU A 425 20.81 -17.59 6.47
N MET A 426 22.02 -17.86 6.99
CA MET A 426 22.29 -17.68 8.42
C MET A 426 22.34 -16.21 8.83
N THR A 427 23.01 -15.38 8.04
CA THR A 427 23.09 -13.93 8.29
C THR A 427 21.73 -13.25 8.05
N TRP A 428 20.93 -13.77 7.12
CA TRP A 428 19.55 -13.33 6.94
C TRP A 428 18.63 -13.71 8.12
N LEU A 429 18.74 -14.94 8.63
CA LEU A 429 17.96 -15.38 9.79
C LEU A 429 18.30 -14.57 11.05
N GLU A 430 19.58 -14.22 11.23
CA GLU A 430 20.02 -13.28 12.27
C GLU A 430 19.28 -11.95 12.14
N VAL A 431 19.23 -11.35 10.94
CA VAL A 431 18.51 -10.09 10.70
C VAL A 431 17.00 -10.22 10.95
N LEU A 432 16.37 -11.32 10.53
CA LEU A 432 14.96 -11.57 10.87
C LEU A 432 14.75 -11.66 12.39
N SER A 433 15.65 -12.33 13.12
CA SER A 433 15.60 -12.42 14.58
C SER A 433 15.73 -11.05 15.24
N LEU A 434 16.68 -10.23 14.78
CA LEU A 434 16.85 -8.85 15.25
C LEU A 434 15.58 -8.01 15.02
N MET A 435 14.86 -8.26 13.93
CA MET A 435 13.58 -7.61 13.65
C MET A 435 12.38 -8.22 14.38
N GLY A 436 12.54 -9.29 15.17
CA GLY A 436 11.44 -10.02 15.80
C GLY A 436 10.58 -10.84 14.82
N ARG A 437 11.10 -11.09 13.61
CA ARG A 437 10.40 -11.73 12.48
C ARG A 437 10.94 -13.12 12.14
N ALA A 438 11.68 -13.76 13.05
CA ALA A 438 12.24 -15.10 12.83
C ALA A 438 11.15 -16.15 12.53
N HIS A 439 9.94 -15.97 13.07
CA HIS A 439 8.79 -16.84 12.83
C HIS A 439 8.35 -16.88 11.35
N GLU A 440 8.66 -15.85 10.56
CA GLU A 440 8.31 -15.78 9.13
C GLU A 440 9.32 -16.51 8.23
N ALA A 441 10.50 -16.87 8.77
CA ALA A 441 11.60 -17.40 7.99
C ALA A 441 11.24 -18.67 7.21
N VAL A 442 10.48 -19.58 7.83
CA VAL A 442 10.04 -20.84 7.21
C VAL A 442 9.16 -20.56 6.00
N GLY A 443 8.13 -19.71 6.14
CA GLY A 443 7.24 -19.36 5.05
C GLY A 443 7.96 -18.66 3.89
N ILE A 444 8.89 -17.76 4.20
CA ILE A 444 9.72 -17.09 3.18
C ILE A 444 10.60 -18.10 2.44
N ALA A 445 11.24 -19.03 3.16
CA ALA A 445 12.08 -20.06 2.57
C ALA A 445 11.29 -21.06 1.71
N ASP A 446 10.08 -21.43 2.12
CA ASP A 446 9.18 -22.30 1.37
C ASP A 446 8.80 -21.69 0.01
N VAL A 447 8.54 -20.38 -0.03
CA VAL A 447 8.27 -19.65 -1.28
C VAL A 447 9.47 -19.74 -2.24
N LEU A 448 10.69 -19.52 -1.74
CA LEU A 448 11.91 -19.62 -2.55
C LEU A 448 12.15 -21.05 -3.07
N GLY A 449 11.99 -22.05 -2.21
CA GLY A 449 12.15 -23.46 -2.57
C GLY A 449 11.13 -23.91 -3.62
N SER A 450 9.88 -23.47 -3.49
CA SER A 450 8.81 -23.77 -4.45
C SER A 450 9.10 -23.16 -5.83
N TRP A 451 9.55 -21.90 -5.87
CA TRP A 451 9.83 -21.19 -7.12
C TRP A 451 11.00 -21.83 -7.89
N LEU A 452 12.07 -22.23 -7.20
CA LEU A 452 13.22 -22.89 -7.80
C LEU A 452 12.87 -24.25 -8.43
N LYS A 453 11.70 -24.85 -8.15
CA LYS A 453 11.32 -26.22 -8.55
C LYS A 453 12.34 -27.28 -8.11
N VAL A 454 13.29 -26.93 -7.25
CA VAL A 454 14.32 -27.86 -6.79
C VAL A 454 13.80 -28.56 -5.55
N ARG A 455 13.53 -29.85 -5.65
CA ARG A 455 13.61 -30.77 -4.50
C ARG A 455 15.08 -30.90 -4.09
N SER A 456 15.68 -29.81 -3.61
CA SER A 456 17.08 -29.85 -3.18
C SER A 456 17.10 -30.54 -1.83
N SER A 457 17.85 -31.63 -1.74
CA SER A 457 18.08 -32.33 -0.46
C SER A 457 18.67 -31.39 0.59
N ARG A 458 19.44 -30.37 0.19
CA ARG A 458 20.01 -29.34 1.07
C ARG A 458 18.99 -28.32 1.58
N ILE A 459 18.06 -27.83 0.75
CA ILE A 459 16.98 -26.92 1.20
C ILE A 459 16.05 -27.68 2.17
N THR A 460 15.70 -28.93 1.85
CA THR A 460 14.93 -29.79 2.75
C THR A 460 15.67 -30.08 4.07
N LEU A 461 17.00 -30.22 4.05
CA LEU A 461 17.84 -30.39 5.25
C LEU A 461 17.90 -29.13 6.11
N TYR A 462 17.98 -27.94 5.50
CA TYR A 462 17.96 -26.65 6.19
C TYR A 462 16.58 -26.27 6.71
N LEU A 463 15.50 -26.57 5.98
CA LEU A 463 14.11 -26.43 6.46
C LEU A 463 13.81 -27.38 7.63
N ARG A 464 14.42 -28.58 7.65
CA ARG A 464 14.38 -29.48 8.82
C ARG A 464 15.22 -28.99 10.00
N ALA A 465 16.35 -28.31 9.75
CA ALA A 465 17.16 -27.68 10.79
C ALA A 465 16.48 -26.43 11.39
N THR A 466 15.75 -25.64 10.60
CA THR A 466 14.94 -24.51 11.09
C THR A 466 13.69 -24.95 11.84
N ASN A 467 13.10 -26.11 11.51
CA ASN A 467 12.12 -26.77 12.38
C ASN A 467 12.68 -27.18 13.76
N MET A 468 14.00 -27.29 13.94
CA MET A 468 14.62 -27.44 15.26
C MET A 468 14.85 -26.10 15.98
N LEU A 469 14.93 -24.98 15.24
CA LEU A 469 15.06 -23.62 15.80
C LEU A 469 13.73 -23.05 16.31
N GLY A 470 12.58 -23.65 15.95
CA GLY A 470 11.28 -23.35 16.55
C GLY A 470 11.13 -23.66 18.05
N ASN A 471 12.25 -24.03 18.71
CA ASN A 471 12.37 -24.24 20.16
C ASN A 471 13.25 -23.18 20.85
N ILE A 472 13.63 -22.10 20.17
CA ILE A 472 14.27 -20.94 20.82
C ILE A 472 13.20 -19.85 20.88
N GLY A 473 12.68 -19.66 22.10
CA GLY A 473 11.42 -18.98 22.41
C GLY A 473 11.45 -17.47 22.37
#